data_AF-A0A920EW81-F1
#
_entry.id   AF-A0A920EW81-F1
#
_cell.length_a   1.000
_cell.length_b   1.000
_cell.length_c   1.000
_cell.angle_alpha   90.00
_cell.angle_beta   90.00
_cell.angle_gamma   90.00
#
_symmetry.space_group_name_H-M   'P 1'
#
loop_
_entity.id
_entity.type
_entity.pdbx_description
1 polymer ?
#
loop_
_entity_poly.entity_id
_entity_poly.type
_entity_poly.pdbx_seq_one_letter_code
_entity_poly.pdbx_strand_id
1 'polypeptide(L)' 'MIPKQMKAVVSEINKVKKNQKPDNNQPGGIIDKEMPIHISNLSFYDPELKKGIKIGYKLDNNKKVRINKSSGKEI' A
#
# COMPACT_ATOMS: atom_id res chain seq x y z
N MET A 1 -5.04 5.67 0.70
CA MET A 1 -4.91 5.43 -0.77
C MET A 1 -5.44 6.66 -1.50
N ILE A 2 -4.92 6.98 -2.68
CA ILE A 2 -5.37 8.07 -3.55
C ILE A 2 -5.86 7.42 -4.86
N PRO A 3 -7.14 6.97 -4.92
CA PRO A 3 -7.62 6.12 -6.02
C PRO A 3 -7.54 6.78 -7.39
N LYS A 4 -7.89 8.08 -7.48
CA LYS A 4 -7.89 8.84 -8.74
C LYS A 4 -6.51 8.95 -9.38
N GLN A 5 -5.44 8.87 -8.59
CA GLN A 5 -4.05 8.99 -9.06
C GLN A 5 -3.35 7.63 -9.12
N MET A 6 -4.04 6.54 -8.81
CA MET A 6 -3.46 5.20 -8.68
C MET A 6 -2.23 5.16 -7.75
N LYS A 7 -2.29 5.90 -6.63
CA LYS A 7 -1.20 5.89 -5.63
C LYS A 7 -1.67 5.45 -4.25
N ALA A 8 -0.75 4.95 -3.43
CA ALA A 8 -0.97 4.64 -2.02
C ALA A 8 0.17 5.22 -1.17
N VAL A 9 -0.14 5.68 0.03
CA VAL A 9 0.86 6.01 1.05
C VAL A 9 1.05 4.75 1.86
N VAL A 10 2.30 4.33 2.07
CA VAL A 10 2.65 3.11 2.76
C VAL A 10 3.55 3.47 3.93
N SER A 11 3.21 2.96 5.11
CA SER A 11 3.96 3.24 6.34
C SER A 11 5.42 2.85 6.18
N GLU A 12 6.29 3.74 6.63
CA GLU A 12 7.76 3.63 6.62
C GLU A 12 8.42 3.54 5.24
N ILE A 13 7.66 3.54 4.15
CA ILE A 13 8.17 3.48 2.78
C ILE A 13 8.10 4.87 2.15
N ASN A 14 9.11 5.22 1.34
CA ASN A 14 9.16 6.49 0.60
C ASN A 14 9.08 7.73 1.52
N LYS A 15 9.83 7.70 2.62
CA LYS A 15 9.99 8.82 3.56
C LYS A 15 10.84 9.91 2.93
N VAL A 16 10.32 11.13 2.89
CA VAL A 16 11.06 12.30 2.43
C VAL A 16 11.17 13.33 3.54
N LYS A 17 12.33 13.98 3.60
CA LYS A 17 12.55 15.13 4.47
C LYS A 17 11.94 16.36 3.82
N LYS A 18 10.90 16.92 4.44
CA LYS A 18 10.25 18.13 3.97
C LYS A 18 10.53 19.26 4.95
N ASN A 19 11.10 20.35 4.44
CA ASN A 19 11.23 21.58 5.19
C ASN A 19 9.86 22.25 5.26
N GLN A 20 9.32 22.36 6.47
CA GLN A 20 8.03 22.98 6.73
C GLN A 20 8.24 24.33 7.41
N LYS A 21 7.67 25.37 6.82
CA LYS A 21 7.56 26.68 7.48
C LYS A 21 6.71 26.52 8.75
N PRO A 22 7.01 27.29 9.81
CA PRO A 22 6.21 27.29 11.03
C PRO A 22 4.75 27.62 10.70
N ASP A 23 3.84 26.95 11.39
CA ASP A 23 2.40 27.18 11.32
C ASP A 23 1.86 27.35 12.76
N ASN A 24 0.65 27.84 12.93
CA ASN A 24 0.10 28.19 14.25
C ASN A 24 0.06 27.00 15.23
N ASN A 25 -0.01 25.77 14.69
CA ASN A 25 -0.03 24.54 15.47
C ASN A 25 1.36 23.89 15.68
N GLN A 26 2.38 24.24 14.89
CA GLN A 26 3.65 23.50 14.87
C GLN A 26 4.85 24.40 14.59
N PRO A 27 5.92 24.35 15.41
CA PRO A 27 7.15 25.06 15.12
C PRO A 27 7.74 24.56 13.79
N GLY A 28 8.40 25.47 13.07
CA GLY A 28 9.03 25.16 11.78
C GLY A 28 10.18 24.17 11.96
N GLY A 29 10.45 23.38 10.92
CA GLY A 29 11.50 22.37 10.99
C GLY A 29 11.50 21.40 9.82
N ILE A 30 12.39 20.41 9.91
CA ILE A 30 12.45 19.30 8.97
C ILE A 30 11.52 18.20 9.50
N ILE A 31 10.45 17.92 8.77
CA ILE A 31 9.54 16.82 9.08
C ILE A 31 9.81 15.63 8.15
N ASP A 32 9.74 14.42 8.69
CA ASP A 32 9.72 13.20 7.88
C ASP A 32 8.28 12.93 7.46
N LYS A 33 8.04 12.90 6.15
CA LYS A 33 6.71 12.65 5.57
C LYS A 33 6.75 11.47 4.61
N GLU A 34 5.81 10.55 4.76
CA GLU A 34 5.60 9.46 3.83
C GLU A 34 4.96 9.98 2.54
N MET A 35 5.57 9.67 1.40
CA MET A 35 5.09 10.08 0.09
C MET A 35 4.39 8.94 -0.65
N PRO A 36 3.37 9.26 -1.46
CA PRO A 36 2.60 8.26 -2.16
C PRO A 36 3.43 7.55 -3.23
N ILE A 37 3.35 6.22 -3.28
CA ILE A 37 3.93 5.35 -4.31
C ILE A 37 2.86 4.89 -5.29
N HIS A 38 3.23 4.63 -6.54
CA HIS A 38 2.29 4.11 -7.55
C HIS A 38 1.90 2.66 -7.26
N ILE A 39 0.61 2.33 -7.42
CA ILE A 39 0.06 1.02 -7.07
C ILE A 39 0.69 -0.12 -7.88
N SER A 40 1.16 0.14 -9.11
CA SER A 40 1.85 -0.88 -9.92
C SER A 40 3.13 -1.42 -9.27
N ASN A 41 3.73 -0.66 -8.36
CA ASN A 41 4.96 -1.05 -7.66
C ASN A 41 4.66 -1.79 -6.35
N LEU A 42 3.38 -1.97 -6.01
CA LEU A 42 2.93 -2.70 -4.84
C LEU A 42 2.35 -4.05 -5.27
N SER A 43 2.65 -5.08 -4.50
CA SER A 43 2.08 -6.43 -4.68
C SER A 43 1.58 -6.94 -3.33
N PHE A 44 0.61 -7.85 -3.37
CA PHE A 44 0.15 -8.49 -2.15
C PHE A 44 1.22 -9.44 -1.65
N TYR A 45 1.55 -9.38 -0.36
CA TYR A 45 2.58 -10.23 0.23
C TYR A 45 1.94 -11.49 0.80
N ASP A 46 2.41 -12.65 0.37
CA ASP A 46 2.02 -13.93 0.95
C ASP A 46 3.07 -14.34 2.02
N PRO A 47 2.70 -14.42 3.31
CA PRO A 47 3.64 -14.76 4.37
C PRO A 47 4.18 -16.19 4.27
N GLU A 48 3.45 -17.13 3.64
CA GLU A 48 3.89 -18.51 3.51
C GLU A 48 4.92 -18.67 2.38
N LEU A 49 4.64 -18.06 1.23
CA LEU A 49 5.53 -18.09 0.07
C LEU A 49 6.65 -17.04 0.15
N LYS A 50 6.61 -16.16 1.16
CA LYS A 50 7.54 -15.04 1.40
C LYS A 50 7.83 -14.19 0.15
N LYS A 51 6.82 -14.03 -0.72
CA LYS A 51 6.96 -13.31 -1.99
C LYS A 51 5.72 -12.51 -2.33
N GLY A 52 5.89 -11.54 -3.22
CA GLY A 52 4.79 -10.82 -3.85
C GLY A 52 4.00 -11.74 -4.77
N ILE A 53 2.67 -11.76 -4.62
CA ILE A 53 1.77 -12.62 -5.38
C ILE A 53 0.74 -11.80 -6.17
N LYS A 54 0.14 -12.43 -7.18
CA LYS A 54 -0.98 -11.88 -7.94
C LYS A 54 -2.31 -12.40 -7.38
N ILE A 55 -3.27 -11.49 -7.24
CA ILE A 55 -4.63 -11.80 -6.77
C ILE A 55 -5.52 -12.26 -7.92
N GLY A 56 -6.30 -13.30 -7.69
CA GLY A 56 -7.39 -13.79 -8.51
C GLY A 56 -8.72 -13.70 -7.76
N TYR A 57 -9.79 -14.15 -8.41
CA TYR A 57 -11.12 -14.19 -7.80
C TYR A 57 -11.71 -15.59 -7.99
N LYS A 58 -12.40 -16.08 -6.96
CA LYS A 58 -13.21 -17.29 -7.02
C LYS A 58 -14.61 -16.98 -6.47
N LEU A 59 -15.62 -17.67 -6.97
CA LEU A 59 -16.95 -17.69 -6.37
C LEU A 59 -17.02 -18.88 -5.42
N ASP A 60 -17.21 -18.61 -4.14
CA ASP A 60 -17.50 -19.63 -3.14
C ASP A 60 -18.87 -19.33 -2.53
N ASN A 61 -19.81 -20.27 -2.66
CA ASN A 61 -21.15 -20.19 -2.08
C ASN A 61 -21.84 -18.81 -2.25
N ASN A 62 -21.85 -18.29 -3.49
CA ASN A 62 -22.37 -16.97 -3.89
C ASN A 62 -21.60 -15.72 -3.37
N LYS A 63 -20.42 -15.89 -2.76
CA LYS A 63 -19.52 -14.79 -2.38
C LYS A 63 -18.29 -14.77 -3.26
N LYS A 64 -17.92 -13.57 -3.71
CA LYS A 64 -16.70 -13.35 -4.51
C LYS A 64 -15.52 -13.18 -3.55
N VAL A 65 -14.71 -14.23 -3.43
CA VAL A 65 -13.52 -14.27 -2.57
C VAL A 65 -12.27 -13.98 -3.39
N ARG A 66 -11.28 -13.35 -2.76
CA ARG A 66 -9.96 -13.12 -3.36
C ARG A 66 -9.11 -14.35 -3.09
N ILE A 67 -8.38 -14.80 -4.11
CA ILE A 67 -7.48 -15.95 -3.99
C ILE A 67 -6.08 -15.59 -4.45
N ASN A 68 -5.08 -16.21 -3.84
CA ASN A 68 -3.74 -16.22 -4.38
C ASN A 68 -3.74 -17.06 -5.66
N LYS A 69 -3.40 -16.47 -6.82
CA LYS A 69 -3.34 -17.22 -8.09
C LYS A 69 -2.30 -18.35 -8.08
N SER A 70 -1.24 -18.24 -7.29
CA SER A 70 -0.17 -19.23 -7.24
C SER A 70 -0.47 -20.40 -6.29
N SER A 71 -1.12 -20.15 -5.16
CA SER A 71 -1.38 -21.19 -4.15
C SER A 71 -2.84 -21.65 -4.10
N GLY A 72 -3.78 -20.92 -4.69
CA GLY A 72 -5.21 -21.18 -4.56
C GLY A 72 -5.79 -20.87 -3.18
N LYS A 73 -4.96 -20.44 -2.22
CA LYS A 73 -5.38 -20.02 -0.88
C LYS A 73 -6.20 -18.74 -0.94
N GLU A 74 -7.23 -18.68 -0.10
CA GLU A 74 -8.04 -17.49 0.09
C GLU A 74 -7.20 -16.40 0.77
N ILE A 75 -7.37 -15.16 0.30
CA ILE A 75 -6.69 -13.95 0.79
C ILE A 75 -7.65 -13.15 1.66
#